data_AF-A0A9J7KHG0-F1
#
_entry.id   AF-A0A9J7KHG0-F1
#
_cell.length_a   1.000
_cell.length_b   1.000
_cell.length_c   1.000
_cell.angle_alpha   90.00
_cell.angle_beta   90.00
_cell.angle_gamma   90.00
#
_symmetry.space_group_name_H-M   'P 1'
#
loop_
_entity.id
_entity.type
_entity.pdbx_description
1 polymer ?
#
loop_
_entity_poly.entity_id
_entity_poly.type
_entity_poly.pdbx_seq_one_letter_code
_entity_poly.pdbx_strand_id
1 'polypeptide(L)'
;MLVLFLLSWTNRNTQGEHWLHRPGITQNEWQFVTATYHRTSGVQKLYRNAIEIGSDDLGDRDLGTQFPVTMGARPPFTGDTRAYKGRIAHMQVYNIALTQAQIQEAMYRTRYARK
;
A
#
# COMPACT_ATOMS: atom_id res chain seq x y z
N MET A 1 4.88 -13.11 1.30
CA MET A 1 5.80 -11.99 0.98
C MET A 1 5.02 -10.70 1.15
N LEU A 2 5.43 -9.85 2.07
CA LEU A 2 4.71 -8.64 2.46
C LEU A 2 5.06 -7.47 1.56
N VAL A 3 4.18 -7.12 0.65
CA VAL A 3 4.41 -5.98 -0.23
C VAL A 3 3.94 -4.70 0.45
N LEU A 4 4.90 -3.92 0.96
CA LEU A 4 4.65 -2.55 1.39
C LEU A 4 4.50 -1.69 0.13
N PHE A 5 3.29 -1.21 -0.14
CA PHE A 5 3.08 -0.21 -1.18
C PHE A 5 3.00 1.17 -0.56
N LEU A 6 3.93 2.05 -0.97
CA LEU A 6 3.77 3.50 -0.84
C LEU A 6 2.90 3.97 -2.02
N LEU A 7 1.58 4.02 -1.80
CA LEU A 7 0.60 4.51 -2.78
C LEU A 7 -0.12 5.73 -2.21
N SER A 8 0.10 6.92 -2.77
CA SER A 8 -0.87 8.00 -2.67
C SER A 8 -1.96 7.76 -3.72
N TRP A 9 -3.22 8.09 -3.44
CA TRP A 9 -4.35 7.87 -4.34
C TRP A 9 -5.07 9.19 -4.59
N THR A 10 -5.54 9.39 -5.82
CA THR A 10 -6.44 10.49 -6.18
C THR A 10 -7.80 9.91 -6.56
N ASN A 11 -8.83 10.62 -6.10
CA ASN A 11 -10.22 10.22 -5.97
C ASN A 11 -10.87 9.80 -7.28
N ARG A 12 -11.72 8.75 -7.24
CA ARG A 12 -12.80 8.57 -8.20
C ARG A 12 -14.07 8.08 -7.51
N ASN A 13 -15.09 8.95 -7.57
CA ASN A 13 -16.49 8.59 -7.49
C ASN A 13 -16.81 7.47 -8.49
N THR A 14 -17.31 6.35 -7.97
CA THR A 14 -18.21 5.44 -8.69
C THR A 14 -19.20 4.88 -7.68
N GLN A 15 -20.47 5.18 -7.91
CA GLN A 15 -21.64 4.72 -7.15
C GLN A 15 -21.76 3.19 -7.25
N GLY A 16 -22.11 2.55 -6.13
CA GLY A 16 -22.62 1.17 -6.12
C GLY A 16 -21.57 0.08 -6.00
N GLU A 17 -21.09 -0.14 -4.78
CA GLU A 17 -20.79 -1.44 -4.16
C GLU A 17 -20.29 -1.14 -2.74
N HIS A 18 -20.56 -2.03 -1.77
CA HIS A 18 -20.19 -1.82 -0.37
C HIS A 18 -18.67 -1.88 -0.19
N TRP A 19 -18.00 -0.78 -0.54
CA TRP A 19 -16.58 -0.58 -0.35
C TRP A 19 -16.37 0.26 0.91
N LEU A 20 -15.46 -0.18 1.79
CA LEU A 20 -15.01 0.62 2.92
C LEU A 20 -14.57 2.00 2.41
N HIS A 21 -15.39 3.03 2.66
CA HIS A 21 -15.02 4.42 2.49
C HIS A 21 -13.95 4.69 3.56
N ARG A 22 -12.67 4.62 3.21
CA ARG A 22 -11.57 4.82 4.16
C ARG A 22 -11.06 6.27 4.06
N PRO A 23 -11.57 7.20 4.90
CA PRO A 23 -11.08 8.58 4.93
C PRO A 23 -9.66 8.54 5.51
N GLY A 24 -8.64 8.55 4.65
CA GLY A 24 -7.31 8.33 5.17
C GLY A 24 -6.13 8.66 4.26
N ILE A 25 -6.32 8.92 2.98
CA ILE A 25 -5.24 9.31 2.07
C ILE A 25 -5.58 10.69 1.50
N THR A 26 -4.64 11.63 1.59
CA THR A 26 -4.84 13.01 1.12
C THR A 26 -4.08 13.23 -0.18
N GLN A 27 -4.58 14.16 -1.00
CA GLN A 27 -3.96 14.49 -2.26
C GLN A 27 -2.90 15.58 -2.06
N ASN A 28 -1.92 15.63 -2.98
CA ASN A 28 -0.91 16.68 -3.07
C ASN A 28 0.03 16.81 -1.85
N GLU A 29 0.13 15.76 -1.04
CA GLU A 29 1.00 15.71 0.14
C GLU A 29 1.84 14.43 0.11
N TRP A 30 3.07 14.51 0.65
CA TRP A 30 3.88 13.32 0.87
C TRP A 30 3.31 12.53 2.05
N GLN A 31 3.02 11.25 1.80
CA GLN A 31 2.48 10.35 2.81
C GLN A 31 3.25 9.04 2.81
N PHE A 32 3.59 8.55 4.00
CA PHE A 32 4.18 7.23 4.18
C PHE A 32 3.07 6.20 4.29
N VAL A 33 2.65 5.66 3.15
CA VAL A 33 1.63 4.63 3.02
C VAL A 33 2.25 3.24 3.12
N THR A 34 1.56 2.34 3.80
CA THR A 34 2.03 0.98 4.04
C THR A 34 0.86 0.01 4.03
N ALA A 35 0.99 -1.06 3.26
CA ALA A 35 0.08 -2.20 3.29
C ALA A 35 0.79 -3.41 3.88
N THR A 36 0.12 -4.14 4.76
CA THR A 36 0.61 -5.40 5.33
C THR A 36 -0.44 -6.49 5.16
N TYR A 37 0.00 -7.73 5.02
CA TYR A 37 -0.83 -8.94 4.96
C TYR A 37 -0.17 -10.09 5.72
N HIS A 38 -0.81 -10.54 6.80
CA HIS A 38 -0.31 -11.63 7.61
C HIS A 38 -1.05 -12.93 7.25
N ARG A 39 -0.40 -13.79 6.44
CA ARG A 39 -1.01 -15.00 5.87
C ARG A 39 -1.66 -15.91 6.91
N THR A 40 -0.95 -16.21 8.00
CA THR A 40 -1.45 -17.15 9.03
C THR A 40 -2.74 -16.67 9.69
N SER A 41 -2.93 -15.36 9.82
CA SER A 41 -4.15 -14.79 10.40
C SER A 41 -5.14 -14.29 9.36
N GLY A 42 -4.80 -14.30 8.06
CA GLY A 42 -5.62 -13.74 6.98
C GLY A 42 -5.78 -12.21 6.97
N VAL A 43 -5.22 -11.52 7.96
CA VAL A 43 -5.47 -10.08 8.17
C VAL A 43 -4.59 -9.23 7.27
N GLN A 44 -5.21 -8.32 6.51
CA GLN A 44 -4.55 -7.21 5.84
C GLN A 44 -4.78 -5.89 6.56
N LYS A 45 -3.79 -5.02 6.56
CA LYS A 45 -3.87 -3.68 7.17
C LYS A 45 -3.28 -2.61 6.26
N LEU A 46 -3.82 -1.41 6.37
CA LEU A 46 -3.37 -0.22 5.67
C LEU A 46 -3.02 0.87 6.68
N TYR A 47 -1.86 1.48 6.50
CA TYR A 47 -1.34 2.55 7.35
C TYR A 47 -1.05 3.80 6.52
N ARG A 48 -1.28 4.97 7.13
CA ARG A 48 -0.77 6.27 6.67
C ARG A 48 0.09 6.87 7.77
N ASN A 49 1.31 7.27 7.45
CA ASN A 49 2.26 7.89 8.38
C ASN A 49 2.42 7.06 9.66
N ALA A 50 2.53 5.74 9.50
CA ALA A 50 2.60 4.75 10.58
C ALA A 50 1.38 4.68 11.52
N ILE A 51 0.23 5.24 11.13
CA ILE A 51 -1.06 5.08 11.83
C ILE A 51 -1.96 4.18 11.00
N GLU A 52 -2.57 3.17 11.62
CA GLU A 52 -3.52 2.28 10.96
C GLU A 52 -4.77 3.07 10.54
N ILE A 53 -5.15 2.98 9.26
CA ILE A 53 -6.33 3.65 8.68
C ILE A 53 -7.36 2.65 8.15
N GLY A 54 -7.08 1.36 8.27
CA GLY A 54 -8.02 0.30 7.93
C GLY A 54 -7.42 -1.09 8.07
N SER A 55 -8.28 -2.05 8.38
CA SER A 55 -7.97 -3.47 8.47
C SER A 55 -9.09 -4.26 7.81
N ASP A 56 -8.77 -5.45 7.32
CA ASP A 56 -9.74 -6.39 6.76
C ASP A 56 -9.20 -7.83 6.85
N ASP A 57 -10.10 -8.81 6.83
CA ASP A 57 -9.74 -10.23 6.82
C ASP A 57 -9.99 -10.82 5.42
N LEU A 58 -8.90 -11.20 4.76
CA LEU A 58 -8.95 -11.81 3.42
C LEU A 58 -8.87 -13.34 3.45
N GLY A 59 -8.66 -13.94 4.63
CA GLY A 59 -8.32 -15.34 4.80
C GLY A 59 -6.95 -15.70 4.21
N ASP A 60 -6.69 -17.01 4.08
CA ASP A 60 -5.48 -17.52 3.44
C ASP A 60 -5.54 -17.31 1.91
N ARG A 61 -4.57 -16.59 1.38
CA ARG A 61 -4.45 -16.26 -0.04
C ARG A 61 -3.02 -16.44 -0.50
N ASP A 62 -2.86 -17.17 -1.60
CA ASP A 62 -1.59 -17.25 -2.30
C ASP A 62 -1.30 -15.97 -3.10
N LEU A 63 -0.03 -15.58 -3.12
CA LEU A 63 0.43 -14.44 -3.89
C LEU A 63 0.70 -14.88 -5.33
N GLY A 64 0.11 -14.18 -6.29
CA GLY A 64 0.37 -14.36 -7.71
C GLY A 64 1.76 -13.86 -8.12
N THR A 65 2.80 -14.62 -7.77
CA THR A 65 4.21 -14.26 -8.00
C THR A 65 4.72 -14.57 -9.40
N GLN A 66 3.89 -15.18 -10.25
CA GLN A 66 4.21 -15.49 -11.65
C GLN A 66 4.33 -14.26 -12.58
N PHE A 67 4.00 -13.06 -12.08
CA PHE A 67 3.98 -11.83 -12.88
C PHE A 67 5.00 -10.79 -12.38
N PRO A 68 5.48 -9.90 -13.26
CA PRO A 68 6.35 -8.80 -12.85
C PRO A 68 5.69 -7.92 -11.79
N VAL A 69 6.50 -7.48 -10.83
CA VAL A 69 6.07 -6.45 -9.87
C VAL A 69 6.05 -5.10 -10.59
N THR A 70 4.88 -4.48 -10.66
CA THR A 70 4.73 -3.14 -11.25
C THR A 70 4.46 -2.09 -10.19
N MET A 71 4.98 -0.89 -10.41
CA MET A 71 4.75 0.28 -9.57
C MET A 71 4.13 1.38 -10.43
N GLY A 72 3.14 2.08 -9.88
CA GLY A 72 2.57 3.26 -10.52
C GLY A 72 1.76 2.96 -11.79
N ALA A 73 1.60 1.69 -12.16
CA ALA A 73 0.74 1.22 -13.24
C ALA A 73 0.40 -0.25 -13.01
N ARG A 74 -0.69 -0.71 -13.62
CA ARG A 74 -0.98 -2.15 -13.66
C ARG A 74 -0.10 -2.84 -14.71
N PRO A 75 0.11 -4.16 -14.59
CA PRO A 75 0.82 -4.92 -15.60
C PRO A 75 0.11 -4.84 -16.97
N PRO A 76 0.87 -4.79 -18.08
CA PRO A 76 0.30 -4.57 -19.42
C PRO A 76 -0.69 -5.65 -19.87
N PHE A 77 -0.56 -6.88 -19.36
CA PHE A 77 -1.49 -7.98 -19.65
C PHE A 77 -2.91 -7.78 -19.08
N THR A 78 -3.12 -6.78 -18.21
CA THR A 78 -4.46 -6.45 -17.69
C THR A 78 -5.30 -5.62 -18.67
N GLY A 79 -4.69 -5.07 -19.74
CA GLY A 79 -5.35 -4.11 -20.64
C GLY A 79 -5.63 -2.74 -20.01
N ASP A 80 -5.23 -2.53 -18.75
CA ASP A 80 -5.47 -1.30 -18.01
C ASP A 80 -4.35 -0.29 -18.24
N THR A 81 -4.65 0.77 -18.98
CA THR A 81 -3.70 1.83 -19.36
C THR A 81 -3.53 2.91 -18.29
N ARG A 82 -4.22 2.79 -17.15
CA ARG A 82 -4.18 3.82 -16.11
C ARG A 82 -2.86 3.77 -15.36
N ALA A 83 -2.18 4.91 -15.35
CA ALA A 83 -1.01 5.15 -14.52
C ALA A 83 -1.34 6.05 -13.34
N TYR A 84 -0.58 5.87 -12.26
CA TYR A 84 -0.57 6.74 -11.09
C TYR A 84 0.01 8.11 -11.48
N LYS A 85 -0.74 9.16 -11.12
CA LYS A 85 -0.35 10.55 -11.39
C LYS A 85 0.17 11.18 -10.11
N GLY A 86 1.44 10.94 -9.81
CA GLY A 86 2.09 11.49 -8.62
C GLY A 86 3.56 11.12 -8.55
N ARG A 87 4.16 11.33 -7.37
CA ARG A 87 5.57 11.01 -7.12
C ARG A 87 5.64 9.83 -6.15
N ILE A 88 6.52 8.88 -6.44
CA ILE A 88 6.82 7.74 -5.56
C ILE A 88 8.30 7.83 -5.20
N ALA A 89 8.61 7.61 -3.93
CA ALA A 89 9.98 7.58 -3.44
C ALA A 89 10.11 6.50 -2.38
N HIS A 90 11.32 5.98 -2.18
CA HIS A 90 11.67 5.03 -1.12
C HIS A 90 10.78 3.77 -1.05
N MET A 91 10.46 3.15 -2.20
CA MET A 91 9.73 1.87 -2.19
C MET A 91 10.54 0.78 -1.48
N GLN A 92 9.86 0.04 -0.60
CA GLN A 92 10.43 -1.07 0.17
C GLN A 92 9.46 -2.25 0.14
N VAL A 93 9.99 -3.48 0.03
CA VAL A 93 9.21 -4.72 0.04
C VAL A 93 9.83 -5.67 1.05
N TYR A 94 8.99 -6.33 1.84
CA TYR A 94 9.41 -7.21 2.94
C TYR A 94 8.85 -8.61 2.73
N ASN A 95 9.39 -9.62 3.42
CA ASN A 95 8.82 -10.97 3.42
C ASN A 95 7.97 -11.27 4.67
N ILE A 96 7.89 -10.32 5.61
CA ILE A 96 7.21 -10.44 6.91
C ILE A 96 6.15 -9.36 7.08
N ALA A 97 5.11 -9.60 7.90
CA ALA A 97 4.16 -8.56 8.27
C ALA A 97 4.77 -7.58 9.26
N LEU A 98 5.10 -6.37 8.79
CA LEU A 98 5.65 -5.34 9.65
C LEU A 98 4.64 -4.91 10.70
N THR A 99 5.12 -4.74 11.93
CA THR A 99 4.36 -4.12 13.02
C THR A 99 4.33 -2.61 12.84
N GLN A 100 3.38 -1.94 13.50
CA GLN A 100 3.29 -0.47 13.46
C GLN A 100 4.60 0.22 13.88
N ALA A 101 5.28 -0.29 14.91
CA ALA A 101 6.56 0.25 15.35
C ALA A 101 7.66 0.10 14.29
N GLN A 102 7.70 -1.03 13.58
CA GLN A 102 8.64 -1.24 12.47
C GLN A 102 8.37 -0.31 11.29
N ILE A 103 7.09 -0.05 11.00
CA ILE A 103 6.66 0.92 9.96
C ILE A 103 7.12 2.33 10.33
N GLN A 104 6.96 2.73 11.60
CA GLN A 104 7.39 4.02 12.09
C GLN A 104 8.92 4.21 11.96
N GLU A 105 9.68 3.18 12.31
CA GLU A 105 11.14 3.19 12.15
C GLU A 105 11.56 3.31 10.67
N ALA A 106 10.93 2.55 9.77
CA ALA A 106 11.17 2.65 8.33
C ALA A 106 10.85 4.06 7.79
N MET A 107 9.75 4.65 8.24
CA MET A 107 9.36 6.01 7.90
C MET A 107 10.41 7.03 8.38
N TYR A 108 10.92 6.91 9.61
CA TYR A 108 11.95 7.82 10.10
C TYR A 108 13.24 7.73 9.28
N ARG A 109 13.72 6.52 8.99
CA ARG A 109 14.92 6.32 8.16
C ARG A 109 14.80 6.99 6.80
N THR A 110 13.64 6.88 6.15
CA THR A 110 13.41 7.48 4.83
C THR A 110 13.24 8.99 4.88
N ARG A 111 12.66 9.54 5.96
CA ARG A 111 12.52 10.99 6.15
C ARG A 111 13.86 11.71 6.37
N TYR A 112 14.80 11.08 7.07
CA TYR A 112 16.13 11.63 7.34
C TYR A 112 17.18 11.33 6.26
N ALA A 113 16.84 10.51 5.25
CA ALA A 113 17.75 10.19 4.14
C ALA A 113 17.86 11.28 3.07
N ARG A 114 17.08 12.39 3.15
CA ARG A 114 17.36 13.62 2.38
C ARG A 114 18.55 14.35 3.02
N LYS A 115 19.76 14.07 2.54
CA LYS A 115 20.91 14.96 2.67
C LYS A 115 21.27 15.49 1.30
#